data_AF-A0A496SN70-F1
#
_entry.id   AF-A0A496SN70-F1
#
_cell.length_a   1.000
_cell.length_b   1.000
_cell.length_c   1.000
_cell.angle_alpha   90.00
_cell.angle_beta   90.00
_cell.angle_gamma   90.00
#
_symmetry.space_group_name_H-M   'P 1'
#
loop_
_entity.id
_entity.type
_entity.pdbx_description
1 polymer ?
#
loop_
_entity_poly.entity_id
_entity_poly.type
_entity_poly.pdbx_seq_one_letter_code
_entity_poly.pdbx_strand_id
1 'polypeptide(L)' 'MSKALLDTERFLKRIDAMQRQLEFLKRELVRNIQPARRKVKTSLYGSVRGGDVTEGVIEEAKRSLFRELKDI' A
#
# COMPACT_ATOMS: atom_id res chain seq x y z
N MET A 1 5.30 -30.16 -34.84
CA MET A 1 5.64 -30.43 -33.43
C MET A 1 4.93 -31.70 -33.00
N SER A 2 5.57 -32.57 -32.20
CA SER A 2 4.96 -33.83 -31.76
C SER A 2 3.80 -33.56 -30.79
N LYS A 3 2.76 -34.39 -30.85
CA LYS A 3 1.56 -34.28 -29.98
C LYS A 3 1.92 -34.21 -28.49
N ALA A 4 2.93 -34.98 -28.07
CA ALA A 4 3.42 -35.00 -26.69
C ALA A 4 3.95 -33.65 -26.21
N LEU A 5 4.61 -32.86 -27.08
CA LEU A 5 5.09 -31.51 -26.72
C LEU A 5 3.93 -30.54 -26.50
N LEU A 6 2.91 -30.57 -27.36
CA LEU A 6 1.70 -29.76 -27.25
C LEU A 6 0.93 -30.07 -25.96
N ASP A 7 0.82 -31.35 -25.61
CA ASP A 7 0.16 -31.79 -24.37
C ASP A 7 0.94 -31.32 -23.14
N THR A 8 2.28 -31.40 -23.18
CA THR A 8 3.15 -30.93 -22.08
C THR A 8 3.00 -29.43 -21.85
N GLU A 9 3.03 -28.62 -22.91
CA GLU A 9 2.82 -27.17 -22.80
C GLU A 9 1.44 -26.83 -22.22
N ARG A 10 0.40 -27.58 -22.61
CA ARG A 10 -0.95 -27.41 -22.08
C ARG A 10 -1.01 -27.73 -20.58
N PHE A 11 -0.34 -28.79 -20.14
CA PHE A 11 -0.25 -29.12 -18.72
C PHE A 11 0.52 -28.06 -17.93
N LEU A 12 1.64 -27.57 -18.44
CA LEU A 12 2.42 -26.51 -17.80
C LEU A 12 1.60 -25.22 -17.62
N LYS A 13 0.86 -24.81 -18.65
CA LYS A 13 -0.07 -23.66 -18.55
C LYS A 13 -1.14 -23.87 -17.48
N ARG A 14 -1.65 -25.09 -17.35
CA ARG A 14 -2.64 -25.43 -16.33
C ARG A 14 -2.06 -25.42 -14.92
N ILE A 15 -0.83 -25.92 -14.75
CA ILE A 15 -0.09 -25.88 -13.47
C ILE A 15 0.11 -24.42 -13.04
N ASP A 16 0.59 -23.57 -13.95
CA ASP A 16 0.82 -22.15 -13.65
C ASP A 16 -0.49 -21.42 -13.28
N ALA A 17 -1.59 -21.70 -13.97
CA ALA A 17 -2.90 -21.17 -13.60
C ALA A 17 -3.32 -21.59 -12.18
N MET A 18 -3.13 -22.86 -11.82
CA MET A 18 -3.43 -23.38 -10.48
C MET A 18 -2.54 -22.74 -9.41
N GLN A 19 -1.24 -22.54 -9.69
CA GLN A 19 -0.31 -21.88 -8.77
C GLN A 19 -0.77 -20.45 -8.44
N ARG A 20 -1.21 -19.68 -9.45
CA ARG A 20 -1.75 -18.34 -9.24
C ARG A 20 -3.02 -18.33 -8.39
N GLN A 21 -3.91 -19.30 -8.59
CA GLN A 21 -5.13 -19.45 -7.78
C GLN A 21 -4.80 -19.78 -6.32
N LEU A 22 -3.84 -20.66 -6.07
CA LEU A 22 -3.37 -20.98 -4.72
C LEU A 22 -2.76 -19.76 -4.02
N GLU A 23 -1.94 -18.98 -4.72
CA GLU A 23 -1.35 -17.77 -4.17
C GLU A 23 -2.42 -16.70 -3.86
N PHE A 24 -3.46 -16.59 -4.68
CA PHE A 24 -4.60 -15.72 -4.40
C PHE A 24 -5.34 -16.14 -3.12
N LEU A 25 -5.70 -17.42 -3.00
CA LEU A 25 -6.38 -17.95 -1.81
C LEU A 25 -5.53 -17.78 -0.54
N LYS A 26 -4.22 -18.02 -0.64
CA LYS A 26 -3.29 -17.77 0.47
C LYS A 26 -3.31 -16.30 0.91
N ARG A 27 -3.30 -15.36 -0.03
CA ARG A 27 -3.36 -13.92 0.29
C ARG A 27 -4.68 -13.53 0.92
N GLU A 28 -5.80 -14.08 0.46
CA GLU A 28 -7.11 -13.85 1.07
C GLU A 28 -7.18 -14.38 2.49
N LEU A 29 -6.73 -15.61 2.72
CA LEU A 29 -6.67 -16.18 4.07
C LEU A 29 -5.80 -15.33 5.00
N VAL A 30 -4.62 -14.90 4.56
CA VAL A 30 -3.76 -14.01 5.35
C VAL A 30 -4.43 -12.68 5.64
N ARG A 31 -5.14 -12.08 4.66
CA ARG A 31 -5.90 -10.84 4.87
C ARG A 31 -7.01 -11.01 5.91
N ASN A 32 -7.69 -12.15 5.91
CA ASN A 32 -8.81 -12.43 6.82
C ASN A 32 -8.35 -12.87 8.22
N ILE A 33 -7.18 -13.52 8.33
CA ILE A 33 -6.60 -13.96 9.60
C ILE A 33 -5.87 -12.82 10.30
N GLN A 34 -5.30 -11.87 9.56
CA GLN A 34 -4.76 -10.67 10.20
C GLN A 34 -5.92 -9.94 10.88
N PRO A 35 -5.95 -9.86 12.24
CA PRO A 35 -6.93 -9.00 12.89
C PRO A 35 -6.71 -7.64 12.24
N ALA A 36 -7.77 -7.06 11.66
CA ALA A 36 -7.69 -5.77 10.98
C ALA A 36 -6.87 -4.87 11.89
N ARG A 37 -5.58 -4.70 11.58
CA ARG A 37 -4.72 -3.79 12.33
C ARG A 37 -5.40 -2.50 11.98
N ARG A 38 -6.22 -1.98 12.92
CA ARG A 38 -6.79 -0.63 12.86
C ARG A 38 -5.70 0.16 12.21
N LYS A 39 -5.95 0.77 11.05
CA LYS A 39 -4.94 1.55 10.34
C LYS A 39 -4.47 2.60 11.34
N VAL A 40 -3.46 2.26 12.14
CA VAL A 40 -2.82 3.15 13.09
C VAL A 40 -2.17 4.10 12.13
N LYS A 41 -2.72 5.31 12.02
CA LYS A 41 -2.16 6.33 11.16
C LYS A 41 -0.69 6.43 11.54
N THR A 42 0.18 5.94 10.67
CA THR A 42 1.64 6.02 10.82
C THR A 42 2.04 7.45 10.50
N SER A 43 1.58 8.37 11.33
CA SER A 43 2.16 9.69 11.48
C SER A 43 3.39 9.53 12.36
N LEU A 44 4.47 10.24 12.03
CA LEU A 44 5.67 10.33 12.89
C LEU A 44 5.30 10.79 14.32
N TYR A 45 4.16 11.48 14.47
CA TYR A 45 3.64 12.03 15.73
C TYR A 45 2.39 11.30 16.26
N GLY A 46 2.03 10.14 15.68
CA GLY A 46 0.83 9.38 16.06
C GLY A 46 -0.49 10.06 15.67
N SER A 47 -1.62 9.59 16.24
CA SER A 47 -2.93 10.22 16.09
C SER A 47 -3.00 11.49 16.94
N VAL A 48 -2.36 12.55 16.49
CA VAL A 48 -2.54 13.87 17.07
C VAL A 48 -4.02 14.22 16.86
N ARG A 49 -4.78 14.40 17.95
CA ARG A 49 -6.07 15.11 17.86
C ARG A 49 -5.69 16.46 17.28
N GLY A 50 -6.12 16.77 16.06
CA GLY A 50 -5.91 18.10 15.50
C GLY A 50 -6.54 19.08 16.45
N GLY A 51 -5.76 19.66 17.37
CA GLY A 51 -6.15 20.88 18.05
C GLY A 51 -6.38 21.90 16.95
N ASP A 52 -7.42 22.72 17.09
CA ASP A 52 -7.92 23.62 16.06
C ASP A 52 -6.79 24.29 15.28
N VAL A 53 -6.41 23.69 14.14
CA VAL A 53 -5.41 24.26 13.25
C VAL A 53 -6.14 25.33 12.50
N THR A 54 -6.06 26.55 13.02
CA THR A 54 -6.59 27.72 12.34
C THR A 54 -5.65 28.10 11.20
N GLU A 55 -6.19 28.77 10.18
CA GLU A 55 -5.40 29.27 9.05
C GLU A 55 -4.21 30.13 9.52
N GLY A 56 -4.38 30.87 10.63
CA GLY A 56 -3.32 31.66 11.23
C GLY A 56 -2.11 30.83 11.68
N VAL A 57 -2.34 29.65 12.27
CA VAL A 57 -1.26 28.74 12.70
C VAL A 57 -0.49 28.19 11.49
N ILE A 58 -1.18 27.95 10.37
CA ILE A 58 -0.55 27.49 9.13
C ILE A 58 0.33 28.58 8.52
N GLU A 59 -0.16 29.82 8.46
CA GLU A 59 0.58 30.94 7.88
C GLU A 59 1.80 31.33 8.73
N GLU A 60 1.70 31.29 10.06
CA GLU A 60 2.84 31.52 10.94
C GLU A 60 3.93 30.45 10.75
N ALA A 61 3.54 29.18 10.66
CA ALA A 61 4.47 28.08 10.40
C ALA A 61 5.15 28.21 9.03
N LYS A 62 4.41 28.61 7.98
CA LYS A 62 4.99 28.85 6.64
C LYS A 62 6.04 29.96 6.68
N ARG A 63 5.76 31.07 7.35
CA ARG A 63 6.72 32.18 7.52
C ARG A 63 7.95 31.76 8.33
N SER A 64 7.77 30.92 9.34
CA SER A 64 8.90 30.44 10.15
C SER A 64 9.78 29.45 9.40
N LEU A 65 9.21 28.62 8.52
CA LEU A 65 9.92 27.56 7.80
C LEU A 65 10.62 28.05 6.53
N PHE A 66 10.06 29.05 5.86
CA PHE A 66 10.58 29.56 4.60
C PHE A 66 10.92 31.05 4.73
N ARG A 67 12.14 31.43 4.34
CA ARG A 67 12.48 32.85 4.16
C ARG A 67 11.62 33.44 3.06
N GLU A 68 11.26 34.72 3.19
CA GLU A 68 10.48 35.37 2.14
C GLU A 68 11.31 35.42 0.86
N LEU A 69 10.65 35.29 -0.30
CA LEU A 69 11.31 35.35 -1.60
C LEU A 69 12.05 36.68 -1.86
N LYS A 70 11.79 37.70 -1.03
CA LYS A 70 12.49 38.99 -1.04
C LYS A 70 13.87 38.94 -0.38
N ASP A 71 14.12 37.90 0.42
CA ASP A 71 15.37 37.66 1.15
C ASP A 71 16.32 36.70 0.40
N ILE A 72 15.99 36.34 -0.85
CA ILE A 72 16.79 35.53 -1.80
C ILE A 72 17.09 36.38 -3.02
#